data_AF-A0A6M1SMM1-F1
#
_entry.id   AF-A0A6M1SMM1-F1
#
_cell.length_a   1.000
_cell.length_b   1.000
_cell.length_c   1.000
_cell.angle_alpha   90.00
_cell.angle_beta   90.00
_cell.angle_gamma   90.00
#
_symmetry.space_group_name_H-M   'P 1'
#
loop_
_entity.id
_entity.type
_entity.pdbx_description
1 polymer ?
#
loop_
_entity_poly.entity_id
_entity_poly.type
_entity_poly.pdbx_seq_one_letter_code
_entity_poly.pdbx_strand_id
1 'polypeptide(L)'
;MFLAIKTFLEEHKKYVPVIFFMGGFIWDSLTLGRIDGWYSNTVLFVYLVSLTLLLYVFNLAKDGYWEDTFLEPYLEYAPYAIQFFLGGLSSAYVIFFFQSVSFTKTLVFFAILLLLLLGNEFLKHRISNKYLQFGAYFFVTFTFFIFFLPILFGAMNTFLFILSGLAGLSVTVYLLKLIYHKSPSTRKDVNKKKLFSLIFGIYLFMNGCYYFNLIPPVPLSLQRGLVAYDVSKSGNTFEVTYEQSRFPKFWKSFHPTFYYSDSDSVFIYTSIFAPTDLSQTVQHRWKWYDPEKDQWNITDTINYEVTGGREGGYRGYTFKRNIWPGSWVVDVTTANGLVLGAIEFNIVPDSTKNASRLSTRIFR
;
A
#
# COMPACT_ATOMS: atom_id res chain seq x y z
N MET A 1 25.37 -23.17 -24.96
CA MET A 1 24.51 -22.54 -23.94
C MET A 1 23.77 -21.31 -24.46
N PHE A 2 24.47 -20.29 -24.99
CA PHE A 2 23.85 -19.06 -25.54
C PHE A 2 22.87 -19.31 -26.70
N LEU A 3 23.20 -20.22 -27.62
CA LEU A 3 22.31 -20.58 -28.74
C LEU A 3 21.03 -21.29 -28.27
N ALA A 4 21.12 -22.23 -27.32
CA ALA A 4 19.95 -22.92 -26.77
C ALA A 4 19.01 -21.99 -26.00
N ILE A 5 19.57 -21.03 -25.24
CA ILE A 5 18.79 -19.98 -24.57
C ILE A 5 18.10 -19.09 -25.60
N LYS A 6 18.80 -18.72 -26.68
CA LYS A 6 18.23 -17.90 -27.75
C LYS A 6 17.08 -18.60 -28.47
N THR A 7 17.23 -19.88 -28.81
CA THR A 7 16.16 -20.66 -29.47
C THR A 7 14.94 -20.85 -28.56
N PHE A 8 15.17 -21.13 -27.27
CA PHE A 8 14.08 -21.25 -26.27
C PHE A 8 13.32 -19.94 -26.06
N LEU A 9 14.03 -18.81 -25.99
CA LEU A 9 13.45 -17.47 -25.90
C LEU A 9 12.69 -17.08 -27.17
N GLU A 10 13.15 -17.52 -28.36
CA GLU A 10 12.46 -17.28 -29.63
C GLU A 10 11.16 -18.07 -29.75
N GLU A 11 11.13 -19.34 -29.32
CA GLU A 11 9.93 -20.18 -29.27
C GLU A 11 8.89 -19.67 -28.26
N HIS A 12 9.33 -19.05 -27.15
CA HIS A 12 8.46 -18.56 -26.07
C HIS A 12 8.32 -17.03 -26.04
N LYS A 13 8.61 -16.32 -27.15
CA LYS A 13 8.57 -14.84 -27.25
C LYS A 13 7.32 -14.18 -26.65
N LYS A 14 6.18 -14.87 -26.67
CA LYS A 14 4.92 -14.41 -26.08
C LYS A 14 4.92 -14.37 -24.55
N TYR A 15 5.66 -15.27 -23.89
CA TYR A 15 5.69 -15.42 -22.43
C TYR A 15 6.90 -14.74 -21.79
N VAL A 16 7.97 -14.49 -22.55
CA VAL A 16 9.20 -13.82 -22.08
C VAL A 16 8.91 -12.51 -21.34
N PRO A 17 8.13 -11.55 -21.89
CA PRO A 17 7.66 -10.35 -21.18
C PRO A 17 7.08 -10.63 -19.78
N VAL A 18 6.16 -11.60 -19.68
CA VAL A 18 5.45 -11.93 -18.44
C VAL A 18 6.38 -12.57 -17.42
N ILE A 19 7.31 -13.43 -17.87
CA ILE A 19 8.29 -14.08 -16.99
C ILE A 19 9.29 -13.06 -16.43
N PHE A 20 9.78 -12.15 -17.26
CA PHE A 20 10.67 -11.07 -16.80
C PHE A 20 9.95 -10.14 -15.83
N PHE A 21 8.70 -9.79 -16.13
CA PHE A 21 7.85 -9.01 -15.24
C PHE A 21 7.64 -9.71 -13.88
N MET A 22 7.25 -10.99 -13.88
CA MET A 22 7.09 -11.77 -12.64
C MET A 22 8.40 -11.90 -11.88
N GLY A 23 9.52 -12.12 -12.58
CA GLY A 23 10.85 -12.20 -11.97
C GLY A 23 11.25 -10.88 -11.29
N GLY A 24 11.02 -9.75 -11.95
CA GLY A 24 11.23 -8.42 -11.39
C GLY A 24 10.35 -8.16 -10.17
N PHE A 25 9.06 -8.51 -10.24
CA PHE A 25 8.13 -8.37 -9.11
C PHE A 25 8.53 -9.26 -7.91
N ILE A 26 8.95 -10.50 -8.16
CA ILE A 26 9.45 -11.40 -7.11
C ILE A 26 10.74 -10.82 -6.51
N TRP A 27 11.66 -10.33 -7.33
CA TRP A 27 12.89 -9.68 -6.87
C TRP A 27 12.59 -8.47 -5.99
N ASP A 28 11.70 -7.58 -6.41
CA ASP A 28 11.27 -6.43 -5.63
C ASP A 28 10.61 -6.87 -4.32
N SER A 29 9.77 -7.91 -4.35
CA SER A 29 9.14 -8.47 -3.14
C SER A 29 10.15 -9.04 -2.13
N LEU A 30 11.28 -9.59 -2.62
CA LEU A 30 12.35 -10.12 -1.78
C LEU A 30 13.35 -9.05 -1.32
N THR A 31 13.56 -8.00 -2.11
CA THR A 31 14.59 -6.98 -1.84
C THR A 31 14.04 -5.72 -1.17
N LEU A 32 12.79 -5.35 -1.43
CA LEU A 32 12.13 -4.27 -0.72
C LEU A 32 11.77 -4.77 0.68
N GLY A 33 12.51 -4.25 1.66
CA GLY A 33 12.27 -4.53 3.07
C GLY A 33 11.09 -3.72 3.60
N ARG A 34 11.25 -3.21 4.82
CA ARG A 34 10.25 -2.34 5.43
C ARG A 34 10.00 -1.10 4.58
N ILE A 35 8.74 -0.69 4.49
CA ILE A 35 8.33 0.52 3.78
C ILE A 35 8.95 1.79 4.36
N ASP A 36 9.21 1.84 5.67
CA ASP A 36 9.90 2.94 6.33
C ASP A 36 11.43 2.77 6.38
N GLY A 37 11.96 1.70 5.78
CA GLY A 37 13.39 1.43 5.75
C GLY A 37 14.14 2.45 4.89
N TRP A 38 15.29 2.90 5.38
CA TRP A 38 16.17 3.82 4.65
C TRP A 38 16.56 3.27 3.26
N TYR A 39 16.77 1.95 3.16
CA TYR A 39 17.07 1.27 1.90
C TYR A 39 15.92 1.43 0.89
N SER A 40 14.70 1.03 1.26
CA SER A 40 13.52 1.11 0.39
C SER A 40 13.24 2.55 -0.07
N ASN A 41 13.31 3.51 0.86
CA ASN A 41 13.11 4.94 0.55
C ASN A 41 14.17 5.46 -0.42
N THR A 42 15.44 5.08 -0.21
CA THR A 42 16.55 5.49 -1.07
C THR A 42 16.40 4.89 -2.47
N VAL A 43 16.06 3.61 -2.58
CA VAL A 43 15.83 2.93 -3.86
C VAL A 43 14.71 3.61 -4.63
N LEU A 44 13.56 3.88 -3.99
CA LEU A 44 12.44 4.56 -4.65
C LEU A 44 12.77 5.98 -5.07
N PHE A 45 13.49 6.72 -4.24
CA PHE A 45 13.94 8.07 -4.57
C PHE A 45 14.89 8.05 -5.78
N VAL A 46 15.87 7.14 -5.79
CA VAL A 46 16.79 6.95 -6.93
C VAL A 46 16.01 6.57 -8.18
N TYR A 47 15.07 5.63 -8.10
CA TYR A 47 14.25 5.22 -9.24
C TYR A 47 13.43 6.39 -9.81
N LEU A 48 12.85 7.22 -8.94
CA LEU A 48 12.10 8.40 -9.37
C LEU A 48 13.02 9.42 -10.07
N VAL A 49 14.18 9.73 -9.47
CA VAL A 49 15.16 10.67 -10.06
C VAL A 49 15.69 10.14 -11.40
N SER A 50 16.04 8.85 -11.48
CA SER A 50 16.48 8.19 -12.71
C SER A 50 15.39 8.24 -13.78
N LEU A 51 14.13 7.98 -13.42
CA LEU A 51 13.00 8.11 -14.33
C LEU A 51 12.85 9.56 -14.83
N THR A 52 12.91 10.57 -13.96
CA THR A 52 12.86 11.99 -14.33
C THR A 52 13.95 12.35 -15.34
N LEU A 53 15.19 11.94 -15.08
CA LEU A 53 16.34 12.21 -15.95
C LEU A 53 16.23 11.50 -17.30
N LEU A 54 15.83 10.23 -17.30
CA LEU A 54 15.65 9.46 -18.53
C LEU A 54 14.52 10.01 -19.39
N LEU A 55 13.42 10.43 -18.78
CA LEU A 55 12.33 11.11 -19.48
C LEU A 55 12.82 12.41 -20.12
N TYR A 56 13.63 13.19 -19.43
CA TYR A 56 14.26 14.38 -20.00
C TYR A 56 15.13 14.03 -21.21
N VAL A 57 16.10 13.11 -21.04
CA VAL A 57 17.02 12.68 -22.11
C VAL A 57 16.26 12.14 -23.32
N PHE A 58 15.32 11.21 -23.10
CA PHE A 58 14.52 10.57 -24.16
C PHE A 58 13.69 11.57 -24.95
N ASN A 59 13.10 12.57 -24.28
CA ASN A 59 12.26 13.55 -24.96
C ASN A 59 13.07 14.55 -25.79
N LEU A 60 14.34 14.78 -25.45
CA LEU A 60 15.26 15.64 -26.21
C LEU A 60 15.97 14.90 -27.36
N ALA A 61 16.08 13.57 -27.27
CA ALA A 61 16.79 12.73 -28.25
C ALA A 61 16.29 12.91 -29.69
N LYS A 62 14.97 13.09 -29.89
CA LYS A 62 14.39 13.31 -31.22
C LYS A 62 14.81 14.62 -31.89
N ASP A 63 15.32 15.58 -31.13
CA ASP A 63 15.71 16.89 -31.62
C ASP A 63 17.24 17.02 -31.78
N GLY A 64 17.98 15.89 -31.83
CA GLY A 64 19.42 15.86 -32.09
C GLY A 64 20.29 16.38 -30.94
N TYR A 65 19.72 16.65 -29.76
CA TYR A 65 20.43 17.26 -28.62
C TYR A 65 21.64 16.48 -28.10
N TRP A 66 21.70 15.19 -28.42
CA TRP A 66 22.68 14.26 -27.90
C TRP A 66 23.57 13.67 -29.00
N GLU A 67 23.45 14.15 -30.24
CA GLU A 67 24.35 13.77 -31.34
C GLU A 67 25.79 14.17 -30.98
N ASP A 68 26.75 13.30 -31.29
CA ASP A 68 28.18 13.43 -30.97
C ASP A 68 28.50 13.50 -29.46
N THR A 69 27.56 13.12 -28.60
CA THR A 69 27.78 13.05 -27.15
C THR A 69 27.96 11.63 -26.65
N PHE A 70 28.52 11.47 -25.45
CA PHE A 70 28.65 10.14 -24.82
C PHE A 70 27.32 9.41 -24.60
N LEU A 71 26.19 10.14 -24.64
CA LEU A 71 24.84 9.59 -24.45
C LEU A 71 24.26 8.96 -25.72
N GLU A 72 24.73 9.34 -26.91
CA GLU A 72 24.19 8.91 -28.20
C GLU A 72 24.03 7.39 -28.32
N PRO A 73 25.05 6.57 -28.00
CA PRO A 73 24.93 5.11 -28.13
C PRO A 73 23.91 4.50 -27.18
N TYR A 74 23.57 5.20 -26.10
CA TYR A 74 22.69 4.71 -25.06
C TYR A 74 21.21 5.12 -25.27
N LEU A 75 20.92 6.02 -26.21
CA LEU A 75 19.57 6.52 -26.46
C LEU A 75 18.60 5.42 -26.92
N GLU A 76 19.10 4.42 -27.66
CA GLU A 76 18.31 3.25 -28.08
C GLU A 76 17.75 2.48 -26.88
N TYR A 77 18.46 2.48 -25.75
CA TYR A 77 18.06 1.78 -24.53
C TYR A 77 17.13 2.61 -23.62
N ALA A 78 16.95 3.91 -23.89
CA ALA A 78 16.17 4.80 -23.03
C ALA A 78 14.71 4.35 -22.82
N PRO A 79 13.95 3.87 -23.82
CA PRO A 79 12.61 3.32 -23.60
C PRO A 79 12.58 2.14 -22.62
N TYR A 80 13.57 1.23 -22.72
CA TYR A 80 13.68 0.08 -21.83
C TYR A 80 13.99 0.51 -20.40
N ALA A 81 14.89 1.49 -20.25
CA ALA A 81 15.22 2.06 -18.94
C ALA A 81 14.01 2.77 -18.32
N ILE A 82 13.25 3.55 -19.10
CA ILE A 82 12.00 4.19 -18.64
C ILE A 82 11.00 3.13 -18.16
N GLN A 83 10.80 2.06 -18.96
CA GLN A 83 9.91 0.96 -18.59
C GLN A 83 10.37 0.25 -17.32
N PHE A 84 11.68 0.06 -17.15
CA PHE A 84 12.26 -0.55 -15.95
C PHE A 84 11.96 0.30 -14.70
N PHE A 85 12.27 1.59 -14.71
CA PHE A 85 12.04 2.44 -13.53
C PHE A 85 10.56 2.68 -13.25
N LEU A 86 9.74 2.86 -14.29
CA LEU A 86 8.29 3.00 -14.12
C LEU A 86 7.66 1.70 -13.57
N GLY A 87 8.11 0.56 -14.08
CA GLY A 87 7.73 -0.76 -13.61
C GLY A 87 8.16 -1.02 -12.17
N GLY A 88 9.42 -0.74 -11.83
CA GLY A 88 9.96 -0.91 -10.48
C GLY A 88 9.25 -0.03 -9.44
N LEU A 89 8.96 1.25 -9.78
CA LEU A 89 8.14 2.11 -8.91
C LEU A 89 6.72 1.55 -8.73
N SER A 90 6.07 1.14 -9.83
CA SER A 90 4.72 0.57 -9.77
C SER A 90 4.68 -0.74 -8.99
N SER A 91 5.71 -1.57 -9.12
CA SER A 91 5.91 -2.85 -8.44
C SER A 91 6.00 -2.64 -6.93
N ALA A 92 6.87 -1.70 -6.51
CA ALA A 92 7.01 -1.31 -5.12
C ALA A 92 5.69 -0.78 -4.53
N TYR A 93 4.96 0.06 -5.27
CA TYR A 93 3.66 0.55 -4.82
C TYR A 93 2.65 -0.57 -4.65
N VAL A 94 2.60 -1.53 -5.58
CA VAL A 94 1.73 -2.71 -5.42
C VAL A 94 2.11 -3.49 -4.16
N ILE A 95 3.39 -3.76 -3.92
CA ILE A 95 3.85 -4.49 -2.73
C ILE A 95 3.44 -3.77 -1.44
N PHE A 96 3.68 -2.46 -1.36
CA PHE A 96 3.39 -1.65 -0.18
C PHE A 96 1.90 -1.41 0.06
N PHE A 97 1.14 -1.15 -1.00
CA PHE A 97 -0.30 -0.95 -0.89
C PHE A 97 -1.01 -2.26 -0.57
N PHE A 98 -0.56 -3.39 -1.13
CA PHE A 98 -1.15 -4.70 -0.86
C PHE A 98 -1.21 -5.02 0.64
N GLN A 99 -0.14 -4.71 1.39
CA GLN A 99 -0.09 -4.91 2.84
C GLN A 99 -1.14 -4.08 3.60
N SER A 100 -1.61 -2.98 3.02
CA SER A 100 -2.54 -2.03 3.65
C SER A 100 -3.97 -2.10 3.07
N VAL A 101 -4.23 -3.00 2.12
CA VAL A 101 -5.53 -3.15 1.47
C VAL A 101 -6.48 -3.97 2.34
N SER A 102 -7.67 -3.43 2.60
CA SER A 102 -8.80 -4.18 3.14
C SER A 102 -9.79 -4.58 2.03
N PHE A 103 -10.64 -5.58 2.28
CA PHE A 103 -11.62 -6.13 1.32
C PHE A 103 -12.77 -5.18 0.93
N THR A 104 -12.71 -3.89 1.27
CA THR A 104 -13.83 -2.95 1.08
C THR A 104 -13.52 -1.90 0.01
N LYS A 105 -13.08 -0.71 0.42
CA LYS A 105 -13.00 0.48 -0.45
C LYS A 105 -11.65 0.59 -1.17
N THR A 106 -10.60 0.13 -0.52
CA THR A 106 -9.22 0.34 -0.98
C THR A 106 -8.81 -0.59 -2.13
N LEU A 107 -9.61 -1.62 -2.39
CA LEU A 107 -9.40 -2.57 -3.48
C LEU A 107 -9.43 -1.89 -4.86
N VAL A 108 -10.27 -0.85 -5.04
CA VAL A 108 -10.40 -0.15 -6.33
C VAL A 108 -9.10 0.55 -6.69
N PHE A 109 -8.50 1.30 -5.76
CA PHE A 109 -7.22 1.96 -6.00
C PHE A 109 -6.09 0.95 -6.21
N PHE A 110 -6.10 -0.14 -5.44
CA PHE A 110 -5.14 -1.23 -5.62
C PHE A 110 -5.24 -1.88 -7.01
N ALA A 111 -6.45 -2.11 -7.52
CA ALA A 111 -6.66 -2.61 -8.88
C ALA A 111 -6.10 -1.67 -9.94
N ILE A 112 -6.18 -0.35 -9.73
CA ILE A 112 -5.58 0.65 -10.63
C ILE A 112 -4.05 0.55 -10.61
N LEU A 113 -3.43 0.36 -9.45
CA LEU A 113 -1.98 0.12 -9.35
C LEU A 113 -1.58 -1.16 -10.09
N LEU A 114 -2.35 -2.24 -9.95
CA LEU A 114 -2.13 -3.47 -10.71
C LEU A 114 -2.27 -3.24 -12.22
N LEU A 115 -3.27 -2.49 -12.66
CA LEU A 115 -3.44 -2.15 -14.08
C LEU A 115 -2.30 -1.28 -14.61
N LEU A 116 -1.77 -0.36 -13.81
CA LEU A 116 -0.60 0.43 -14.18
C LEU A 116 0.64 -0.46 -14.31
N LEU A 117 0.84 -1.35 -13.33
CA LEU A 117 1.96 -2.28 -13.28
C LEU A 117 1.92 -3.27 -14.47
N LEU A 118 0.77 -3.88 -14.74
CA LEU A 118 0.58 -4.78 -15.90
C LEU A 118 0.60 -4.01 -17.22
N GLY A 119 0.02 -2.80 -17.22
CA GLY A 119 0.03 -1.88 -18.35
C GLY A 119 1.44 -1.47 -18.75
N ASN A 120 2.37 -1.38 -17.79
CA ASN A 120 3.78 -1.08 -18.02
C ASN A 120 4.44 -2.02 -19.02
N GLU A 121 4.03 -3.29 -19.06
CA GLU A 121 4.59 -4.26 -20.02
C GLU A 121 4.19 -3.93 -21.47
N PHE A 122 2.99 -3.42 -21.66
CA PHE A 122 2.50 -2.98 -22.97
C PHE A 122 3.01 -1.58 -23.36
N LEU A 123 3.75 -0.89 -22.48
CA LEU A 123 4.25 0.45 -22.74
C LEU A 123 5.39 0.47 -23.75
N LYS A 124 6.14 -0.61 -24.00
CA LYS A 124 7.27 -0.60 -24.95
C LYS A 124 6.94 0.06 -26.29
N HIS A 125 5.80 -0.30 -26.89
CA HIS A 125 5.36 0.24 -28.18
C HIS A 125 4.63 1.58 -28.07
N ARG A 126 4.23 1.99 -26.85
CA ARG A 126 3.45 3.20 -26.58
C ARG A 126 4.18 4.28 -25.77
N ILE A 127 5.43 4.08 -25.36
CA ILE A 127 6.26 5.11 -24.68
C ILE A 127 6.42 6.36 -25.55
N SER A 128 6.41 6.20 -26.88
CA SER A 128 6.38 7.33 -27.83
C SER A 128 5.15 8.23 -27.67
N ASN A 129 4.06 7.73 -27.07
CA ASN A 129 2.90 8.54 -26.74
C ASN A 129 3.19 9.39 -25.48
N LYS A 130 3.55 10.65 -25.73
CA LYS A 130 3.89 11.65 -24.72
C LYS A 130 2.80 11.83 -23.64
N TYR A 131 1.52 11.69 -23.99
CA TYR A 131 0.43 11.81 -23.01
C TYR A 131 0.46 10.65 -22.00
N LEU A 132 0.64 9.43 -22.48
CA LEU A 132 0.74 8.25 -21.64
C LEU A 132 1.99 8.32 -20.74
N GLN A 133 3.12 8.71 -21.34
CA GLN A 133 4.40 8.90 -20.64
C GLN A 133 4.29 9.91 -19.49
N PHE A 134 3.82 11.13 -19.77
CA PHE A 134 3.70 12.19 -18.76
C PHE A 134 2.58 11.92 -17.75
N GLY A 135 1.49 11.29 -18.18
CA GLY A 135 0.40 10.87 -17.28
C GLY A 135 0.86 9.80 -16.28
N ALA A 136 1.52 8.75 -16.77
CA ALA A 136 2.09 7.71 -15.92
C ALA A 136 3.15 8.27 -14.98
N TYR A 137 4.04 9.13 -15.49
CA TYR A 137 5.06 9.81 -14.67
C TYR A 137 4.43 10.63 -13.53
N PHE A 138 3.40 11.44 -13.83
CA PHE A 138 2.73 12.22 -12.80
C PHE A 138 2.06 11.34 -11.75
N PHE A 139 1.39 10.28 -12.19
CA PHE A 139 0.73 9.33 -11.29
C PHE A 139 1.74 8.67 -10.33
N VAL A 140 2.88 8.17 -10.85
CA VAL A 140 3.90 7.54 -9.98
C VAL A 140 4.62 8.54 -9.09
N THR A 141 4.80 9.79 -9.55
CA THR A 141 5.41 10.87 -8.75
C THR A 141 4.48 11.30 -7.62
N PHE A 142 3.18 11.44 -7.87
CA PHE A 142 2.19 11.74 -6.82
C PHE A 142 2.15 10.57 -5.82
N THR A 143 2.06 9.33 -6.30
CA THR A 143 2.05 8.14 -5.42
C THR A 143 3.31 8.05 -4.56
N PHE A 144 4.49 8.39 -5.09
CA PHE A 144 5.73 8.50 -4.31
C PHE A 144 5.56 9.47 -3.15
N PHE A 145 5.11 10.71 -3.40
CA PHE A 145 5.00 11.70 -2.33
C PHE A 145 3.93 11.35 -1.29
N ILE A 146 2.83 10.70 -1.69
CA ILE A 146 1.78 10.23 -0.77
C ILE A 146 2.36 9.33 0.32
N PHE A 147 3.34 8.50 -0.01
CA PHE A 147 3.98 7.62 0.96
C PHE A 147 5.20 8.28 1.64
N PHE A 148 6.00 9.02 0.88
CA PHE A 148 7.28 9.55 1.35
C PHE A 148 7.11 10.68 2.37
N LEU A 149 6.16 11.60 2.15
CA LEU A 149 5.97 12.73 3.07
C LEU A 149 5.44 12.30 4.45
N PRO A 150 4.45 11.40 4.58
CA PRO A 150 4.04 10.91 5.89
C PRO A 150 5.16 10.23 6.69
N ILE A 151 6.08 9.53 6.01
CA ILE A 151 7.25 8.93 6.65
C ILE A 151 8.23 10.01 7.10
N LEU A 152 8.50 11.01 6.26
CA LEU A 152 9.41 12.10 6.57
C LEU A 152 8.92 12.96 7.74
N PHE A 153 7.61 13.23 7.81
CA PHE A 153 7.02 14.12 8.81
C PHE A 153 6.39 13.40 10.01
N GLY A 154 6.32 12.07 10.00
CA GLY A 154 5.78 11.28 11.12
C GLY A 154 4.28 11.49 11.38
N ALA A 155 3.51 11.94 10.37
CA ALA A 155 2.07 12.16 10.51
C ALA A 155 1.31 11.78 9.23
N MET A 156 0.04 11.40 9.38
CA MET A 156 -0.85 11.11 8.25
C MET A 156 -2.14 11.92 8.36
N ASN A 157 -2.22 13.00 7.59
CA ASN A 157 -3.37 13.90 7.57
C ASN A 157 -3.62 14.48 6.18
N THR A 158 -4.77 15.12 6.02
CA THR A 158 -5.19 15.72 4.74
C THR A 158 -4.23 16.80 4.26
N PHE A 159 -3.58 17.53 5.17
CA PHE A 159 -2.58 18.53 4.80
C PHE A 159 -1.38 17.90 4.08
N LEU A 160 -0.81 16.84 4.63
CA LEU A 160 0.31 16.13 4.02
C LEU A 160 -0.08 15.45 2.70
N PHE A 161 -1.31 14.95 2.59
CA PHE A 161 -1.82 14.42 1.31
C PHE A 161 -1.88 15.51 0.22
N ILE A 162 -2.45 16.68 0.52
CA ILE A 162 -2.50 17.81 -0.43
C ILE A 162 -1.09 18.27 -0.78
N LEU A 163 -0.21 18.39 0.21
CA LEU A 163 1.20 18.75 0.00
C LEU A 163 1.90 17.75 -0.92
N SER A 164 1.61 16.45 -0.78
CA SER A 164 2.14 15.39 -1.64
C SER A 164 1.71 15.58 -3.10
N GLY A 165 0.43 15.92 -3.30
CA GLY A 165 -0.11 16.24 -4.63
C GLY A 165 0.54 17.47 -5.25
N LEU A 166 0.71 18.54 -4.46
CA LEU A 166 1.37 19.77 -4.90
C LEU A 166 2.85 19.55 -5.21
N ALA A 167 3.56 18.75 -4.41
CA ALA A 167 4.95 18.39 -4.66
C ALA A 167 5.09 17.59 -5.96
N GLY A 168 4.27 16.55 -6.15
CA GLY A 168 4.27 15.75 -7.38
C GLY A 168 3.88 16.55 -8.62
N LEU A 169 2.93 17.48 -8.48
CA LEU A 169 2.53 18.39 -9.55
C LEU A 169 3.66 19.35 -9.90
N SER A 170 4.33 19.92 -8.89
CA SER A 170 5.44 20.86 -9.08
C SER A 170 6.61 20.21 -9.82
N VAL A 171 7.02 19.00 -9.39
CA VAL A 171 8.08 18.22 -10.04
C VAL A 171 7.72 17.90 -11.50
N THR A 172 6.46 17.52 -11.75
CA THR A 172 5.99 17.19 -13.10
C THR A 172 5.92 18.42 -14.00
N VAL A 173 5.33 19.51 -13.53
CA VAL A 173 5.24 20.78 -14.28
C VAL A 173 6.63 21.33 -14.56
N TYR A 174 7.56 21.22 -13.61
CA TYR A 174 8.95 21.61 -13.81
C TYR A 174 9.63 20.81 -14.93
N LEU A 175 9.55 19.48 -14.89
CA LEU A 175 10.09 18.61 -15.94
C LEU A 175 9.46 18.94 -17.30
N LEU A 176 8.14 19.08 -17.36
CA LEU A 176 7.42 19.43 -18.58
C LEU A 176 7.85 20.78 -19.13
N LYS A 177 8.03 21.79 -18.27
CA LYS A 177 8.49 23.13 -18.67
C LYS A 177 9.89 23.05 -19.27
N LEU A 178 10.80 22.29 -18.66
CA LEU A 178 12.16 22.09 -19.20
C LEU A 178 12.13 21.40 -20.57
N ILE A 179 11.39 20.30 -20.70
CA ILE A 179 11.26 19.56 -21.96
C ILE A 179 10.61 20.47 -23.02
N TYR A 180 9.49 21.13 -22.71
CA TYR A 180 8.77 21.95 -23.67
C TYR A 180 9.58 23.17 -24.14
N HIS A 181 10.42 23.72 -23.26
CA HIS A 181 11.33 24.81 -23.61
C HIS A 181 12.44 24.35 -24.55
N LYS A 182 13.04 23.18 -24.31
CA LYS A 182 14.19 22.67 -25.06
C LYS A 182 13.81 21.90 -26.32
N SER A 183 12.73 21.11 -26.34
CA SER A 183 12.39 20.18 -27.43
C SER A 183 11.34 20.76 -28.39
N PRO A 184 11.70 21.21 -29.62
CA PRO A 184 10.73 21.58 -30.66
C PRO A 184 9.78 20.43 -31.03
N SER A 185 10.26 19.19 -31.13
CA SER A 185 9.44 18.03 -31.48
C SER A 185 8.31 17.83 -30.48
N THR A 186 8.59 17.93 -29.17
CA THR A 186 7.56 17.80 -28.13
C THR A 186 6.50 18.90 -28.22
N ARG A 187 6.87 20.12 -28.65
CA ARG A 187 5.91 21.21 -28.88
C ARG A 187 4.97 20.93 -30.05
N LYS A 188 5.43 20.19 -31.06
CA LYS A 188 4.61 19.77 -32.21
C LYS A 188 3.71 18.58 -31.86
N ASP A 189 4.25 17.61 -31.12
CA ASP A 189 3.55 16.36 -30.77
C ASP A 189 2.48 16.56 -29.68
N VAL A 190 2.62 17.58 -28.83
CA VAL A 190 1.80 17.75 -27.62
C VAL A 190 1.01 19.06 -27.64
N ASN A 191 -0.32 18.92 -27.53
CA ASN A 191 -1.20 20.03 -27.27
C ASN A 191 -1.19 20.36 -25.77
N LYS A 192 -0.72 21.57 -25.41
CA LYS A 192 -0.65 22.04 -24.01
C LYS A 192 -1.97 21.91 -23.26
N LYS A 193 -3.10 22.25 -23.88
CA LYS A 193 -4.43 22.19 -23.23
C LYS A 193 -4.82 20.76 -22.91
N LYS A 194 -4.59 19.83 -23.85
CA LYS A 194 -4.87 18.41 -23.64
C LYS A 194 -3.96 17.80 -22.57
N LEU A 195 -2.67 18.14 -22.57
CA LEU A 195 -1.74 17.67 -21.54
C LEU A 195 -2.11 18.23 -20.17
N PHE A 196 -2.39 19.53 -20.07
CA PHE A 196 -2.85 20.16 -18.84
C PHE A 196 -4.13 19.50 -18.31
N SER A 197 -5.12 19.28 -19.19
CA SER A 197 -6.37 18.58 -18.85
C SER A 197 -6.11 17.17 -18.31
N LEU A 198 -5.17 16.42 -18.91
CA LEU A 198 -4.78 15.09 -18.42
C LEU A 198 -4.16 15.15 -17.02
N ILE A 199 -3.17 16.01 -16.81
CA ILE A 199 -2.48 16.13 -15.51
C ILE A 199 -3.46 16.62 -14.43
N PHE A 200 -4.28 17.62 -14.76
CA PHE A 200 -5.31 18.12 -13.85
C PHE A 200 -6.38 17.05 -13.56
N GLY A 201 -6.78 16.28 -14.58
CA GLY A 201 -7.70 15.16 -14.42
C GLY A 201 -7.17 14.09 -13.49
N ILE A 202 -5.89 13.70 -13.62
CA ILE A 202 -5.23 12.77 -12.68
C ILE A 202 -5.18 13.38 -11.27
N TYR A 203 -4.87 14.67 -11.14
CA TYR A 203 -4.83 15.32 -9.83
C TYR A 203 -6.20 15.30 -9.14
N LEU A 204 -7.27 15.67 -9.86
CA LEU A 204 -8.64 15.59 -9.35
C LEU A 204 -9.05 14.15 -9.03
N PHE A 205 -8.68 13.20 -9.88
CA PHE A 205 -8.95 11.79 -9.66
C PHE A 205 -8.30 11.28 -8.37
N MET A 206 -7.02 11.60 -8.13
CA MET A 206 -6.30 11.21 -6.92
C MET A 206 -6.91 11.86 -5.66
N ASN A 207 -7.29 13.14 -5.74
CA ASN A 207 -8.00 13.83 -4.65
C ASN A 207 -9.37 13.21 -4.38
N GLY A 208 -10.11 12.82 -5.43
CA GLY A 208 -11.36 12.07 -5.31
C GLY A 208 -11.14 10.73 -4.62
N CYS A 209 -10.13 9.96 -5.03
CA CYS A 209 -9.78 8.69 -4.39
C CYS A 209 -9.46 8.87 -2.90
N TYR A 210 -8.74 9.93 -2.53
CA TYR A 210 -8.47 10.25 -1.13
C TYR A 210 -9.76 10.61 -0.37
N TYR A 211 -10.57 11.52 -0.91
CA TYR A 211 -11.82 11.96 -0.29
C TYR A 211 -12.81 10.81 -0.06
N PHE A 212 -12.92 9.88 -1.02
CA PHE A 212 -13.76 8.70 -0.91
C PHE A 212 -13.12 7.54 -0.12
N ASN A 213 -11.95 7.75 0.51
CA ASN A 213 -11.24 6.73 1.27
C ASN A 213 -10.90 5.47 0.44
N LEU A 214 -10.60 5.66 -0.84
CA LEU A 214 -10.18 4.61 -1.78
C LEU A 214 -8.67 4.37 -1.74
N ILE A 215 -7.87 5.36 -1.34
CA ILE A 215 -6.43 5.20 -1.15
C ILE A 215 -6.21 4.50 0.20
N PRO A 216 -5.55 3.32 0.25
CA PRO A 216 -5.25 2.71 1.53
C PRO A 216 -4.37 3.61 2.40
N PRO A 217 -4.49 3.52 3.74
CA PRO A 217 -3.71 4.30 4.69
C PRO A 217 -2.26 3.79 4.78
N VAL A 218 -1.54 3.72 3.66
CA VAL A 218 -0.12 3.36 3.63
C VAL A 218 0.65 4.44 4.39
N PRO A 219 1.60 4.11 5.28
CA PRO A 219 2.22 2.79 5.52
C PRO A 219 1.60 1.90 6.62
N LEU A 220 0.36 2.15 7.07
CA LEU A 220 -0.28 1.40 8.17
C LEU A 220 -0.89 0.07 7.69
N SER A 221 -0.58 -1.03 8.39
CA SER A 221 -1.20 -2.34 8.13
C SER A 221 -1.44 -3.15 9.42
N LEU A 222 -2.59 -3.84 9.51
CA LEU A 222 -2.85 -4.75 10.63
C LEU A 222 -1.98 -6.01 10.48
N GLN A 223 -1.07 -6.23 11.42
CA GLN A 223 -0.18 -7.40 11.46
C GLN A 223 -0.78 -8.58 12.21
N ARG A 224 -1.54 -8.30 13.27
CA ARG A 224 -2.20 -9.33 14.09
C ARG A 224 -3.44 -8.78 14.77
N GLY A 225 -4.51 -9.57 14.81
CA GLY A 225 -5.70 -9.31 15.63
C GLY A 225 -6.08 -10.56 16.40
N LEU A 226 -6.33 -10.45 17.70
CA LEU A 226 -6.65 -11.56 18.59
C LEU A 226 -7.82 -11.19 19.50
N VAL A 227 -8.72 -12.14 19.69
CA VAL A 227 -9.72 -12.12 20.76
C VAL A 227 -9.09 -12.81 21.97
N ALA A 228 -9.11 -12.12 23.11
CA ALA A 228 -8.41 -12.53 24.33
C ALA A 228 -9.30 -12.40 25.56
N TYR A 229 -9.00 -13.23 26.56
CA TYR A 229 -9.65 -13.22 27.87
C TYR A 229 -9.01 -12.19 28.81
N ASP A 230 -7.73 -11.91 28.61
CA ASP A 230 -7.01 -10.89 29.37
C ASP A 230 -5.87 -10.30 28.52
N VAL A 231 -5.63 -9.00 28.71
CA VAL A 231 -4.47 -8.31 28.17
C VAL A 231 -3.87 -7.45 29.26
N SER A 232 -2.68 -7.84 29.72
CA SER A 232 -1.90 -7.07 30.68
C SER A 232 -0.77 -6.33 29.97
N LYS A 233 -0.60 -5.05 30.29
CA LYS A 233 0.48 -4.22 29.75
C LYS A 233 1.50 -3.96 30.85
N SER A 234 2.71 -4.47 30.66
CA SER A 234 3.85 -4.18 31.54
C SER A 234 4.96 -3.51 30.72
N GLY A 235 5.07 -2.18 30.88
CA GLY A 235 5.97 -1.35 30.08
C GLY A 235 5.65 -1.43 28.59
N ASN A 236 6.56 -2.08 27.84
CA ASN A 236 6.45 -2.26 26.39
C ASN A 236 5.91 -3.64 25.97
N THR A 237 5.69 -4.53 26.93
CA THR A 237 5.26 -5.90 26.69
C THR A 237 3.77 -6.05 26.93
N PHE A 238 3.11 -6.74 26.01
CA PHE A 238 1.72 -7.14 26.14
C PHE A 238 1.68 -8.63 26.41
N GLU A 239 1.18 -9.00 27.57
CA GLU A 239 0.86 -10.38 27.90
C GLU A 239 -0.60 -10.61 27.54
N VAL A 240 -0.84 -11.48 26.56
CA VAL A 240 -2.16 -11.70 25.99
C VAL A 240 -2.55 -13.15 26.26
N THR A 241 -3.63 -13.33 27.00
CA THR A 241 -4.21 -14.64 27.32
C THR A 241 -5.37 -14.93 26.38
N TYR A 242 -5.23 -15.90 25.49
CA TYR A 242 -6.23 -16.25 24.48
C TYR A 242 -6.41 -17.76 24.37
N GLU A 243 -7.50 -18.20 23.77
CA GLU A 243 -7.73 -19.62 23.56
C GLU A 243 -6.95 -20.12 22.34
N GLN A 244 -6.05 -21.09 22.57
CA GLN A 244 -5.26 -21.66 21.50
C GLN A 244 -6.07 -22.75 20.80
N SER A 245 -6.39 -22.53 19.51
CA SER A 245 -7.05 -23.56 18.71
C SER A 245 -6.18 -24.81 18.63
N ARG A 246 -6.72 -25.95 19.09
CA ARG A 246 -5.98 -27.22 19.27
C ARG A 246 -5.57 -27.91 17.97
N PHE A 247 -5.92 -27.37 16.79
CA PHE A 247 -5.59 -27.98 15.50
C PHE A 247 -5.31 -26.93 14.41
N PRO A 248 -4.29 -27.13 13.55
CA PRO A 248 -4.14 -26.38 12.30
C PRO A 248 -5.16 -26.91 11.29
N LYS A 249 -6.41 -26.43 11.33
CA LYS A 249 -7.47 -26.93 10.44
C LYS A 249 -7.56 -26.06 9.19
N PHE A 250 -7.01 -26.60 8.10
CA PHE A 250 -6.90 -26.02 6.77
C PHE A 250 -8.26 -25.74 6.07
N TRP A 251 -9.41 -26.16 6.65
CA TRP A 251 -10.73 -26.16 5.96
C TRP A 251 -11.97 -25.86 6.82
N LYS A 252 -11.88 -25.18 7.98
CA LYS A 252 -13.10 -24.67 8.68
C LYS A 252 -13.19 -23.16 8.62
N SER A 253 -14.41 -22.66 8.40
CA SER A 253 -14.76 -21.24 8.35
C SER A 253 -14.21 -20.47 9.56
N PHE A 254 -13.60 -19.33 9.25
CA PHE A 254 -12.54 -18.64 10.00
C PHE A 254 -13.06 -17.65 11.06
N HIS A 255 -13.86 -18.11 12.03
CA HIS A 255 -14.24 -17.25 13.17
C HIS A 255 -13.86 -17.95 14.48
N PRO A 256 -12.81 -17.50 15.20
CA PRO A 256 -12.55 -17.99 16.55
C PRO A 256 -13.82 -17.87 17.41
N THR A 257 -14.17 -18.96 18.09
CA THR A 257 -15.26 -18.96 19.07
C THR A 257 -14.66 -18.58 20.42
N PHE A 258 -15.24 -17.55 21.03
CA PHE A 258 -14.90 -17.11 22.38
C PHE A 258 -15.97 -17.62 23.33
N TYR A 259 -15.56 -18.43 24.31
CA TYR A 259 -16.44 -18.95 25.34
C TYR A 259 -16.56 -17.94 26.48
N TYR A 260 -17.76 -17.44 26.72
CA TYR A 260 -18.00 -16.30 27.61
C TYR A 260 -18.75 -16.71 28.87
N SER A 261 -18.23 -16.34 30.04
CA SER A 261 -18.99 -16.32 31.31
C SER A 261 -19.37 -14.88 31.68
N ASP A 262 -20.46 -14.67 32.42
CA ASP A 262 -20.97 -13.32 32.76
C ASP A 262 -20.00 -12.41 33.54
N SER A 263 -18.95 -12.99 34.13
CA SER A 263 -17.88 -12.25 34.82
C SER A 263 -16.69 -11.91 33.92
N ASP A 264 -16.65 -12.41 32.68
CA ASP A 264 -15.52 -12.26 31.78
C ASP A 264 -15.54 -10.90 31.07
N SER A 265 -14.34 -10.42 30.74
CA SER A 265 -14.15 -9.31 29.82
C SER A 265 -13.61 -9.85 28.50
N VAL A 266 -14.13 -9.36 27.39
CA VAL A 266 -13.62 -9.71 26.05
C VAL A 266 -12.67 -8.63 25.60
N PHE A 267 -11.40 -8.99 25.43
CA PHE A 267 -10.36 -8.11 24.93
C PHE A 267 -10.14 -8.35 23.44
N ILE A 268 -9.90 -7.26 22.70
CA ILE A 268 -9.41 -7.31 21.33
C ILE A 268 -8.04 -6.68 21.34
N TYR A 269 -7.04 -7.51 21.14
CA TYR A 269 -5.65 -7.10 20.98
C TYR A 269 -5.31 -6.99 19.51
N THR A 270 -4.60 -5.94 19.14
CA THR A 270 -4.13 -5.73 17.77
C THR A 270 -2.68 -5.30 17.75
N SER A 271 -1.98 -5.72 16.70
CA SER A 271 -0.63 -5.30 16.35
C SER A 271 -0.70 -4.67 14.96
N ILE A 272 -0.30 -3.42 14.82
CA ILE A 272 -0.40 -2.62 13.59
C ILE A 272 1.00 -2.18 13.22
N PHE A 273 1.48 -2.52 12.04
CA PHE A 273 2.72 -1.95 11.55
C PHE A 273 2.51 -0.46 11.27
N ALA A 274 3.42 0.37 11.77
CA ALA A 274 3.61 1.73 11.26
C ALA A 274 5.09 2.14 11.35
N PRO A 275 5.49 3.20 10.62
CA PRO A 275 6.82 3.76 10.66
C PRO A 275 7.24 4.19 12.06
N THR A 276 8.56 4.20 12.27
CA THR A 276 9.21 4.50 13.55
C THR A 276 8.79 5.84 14.17
N ASP A 277 8.47 6.87 13.38
CA ASP A 277 8.10 8.19 13.93
C ASP A 277 6.63 8.56 13.68
N LEU A 278 5.80 7.61 13.23
CA LEU A 278 4.39 7.90 12.93
C LEU A 278 3.54 7.92 14.20
N SER A 279 2.88 9.06 14.46
CA SER A 279 1.83 9.17 15.48
C SER A 279 0.45 9.20 14.84
N GLN A 280 -0.42 8.26 15.21
CA GLN A 280 -1.78 8.15 14.65
C GLN A 280 -2.76 7.60 15.70
N THR A 281 -3.98 8.13 15.75
CA THR A 281 -5.05 7.51 16.53
C THR A 281 -5.70 6.37 15.74
N VAL A 282 -5.82 5.21 16.39
CA VAL A 282 -6.53 4.04 15.89
C VAL A 282 -7.77 3.80 16.75
N GLN A 283 -8.78 3.17 16.16
CA GLN A 283 -10.06 2.89 16.78
C GLN A 283 -10.41 1.41 16.59
N HIS A 284 -10.97 0.79 17.62
CA HIS A 284 -11.71 -0.46 17.47
C HIS A 284 -13.19 -0.14 17.40
N ARG A 285 -13.80 -0.42 16.25
CA ARG A 285 -15.24 -0.27 16.01
C ARG A 285 -15.90 -1.63 16.17
N TRP A 286 -16.53 -1.82 17.30
CA TRP A 286 -17.19 -3.07 17.68
C TRP A 286 -18.56 -3.16 17.03
N LYS A 287 -18.76 -4.19 16.22
CA LYS A 287 -20.02 -4.50 15.56
C LYS A 287 -20.55 -5.83 16.06
N TRP A 288 -21.84 -5.86 16.34
CA TRP A 288 -22.59 -7.08 16.62
C TRP A 288 -23.59 -7.31 15.50
N TYR A 289 -23.71 -8.56 15.08
CA TYR A 289 -24.72 -8.95 14.11
C TYR A 289 -26.05 -9.14 14.82
N ASP A 290 -27.04 -8.34 14.43
CA ASP A 290 -28.40 -8.41 14.93
C ASP A 290 -29.19 -9.44 14.10
N PRO A 291 -29.48 -10.64 14.66
CA PRO A 291 -30.14 -11.70 13.91
C PRO A 291 -31.61 -11.39 13.60
N GLU A 292 -32.24 -10.47 14.32
CA GLU A 292 -33.64 -10.09 14.06
C GLU A 292 -33.79 -9.19 12.84
N LYS A 293 -32.77 -8.35 12.59
CA LYS A 293 -32.76 -7.36 11.50
C LYS A 293 -31.84 -7.71 10.34
N ASP A 294 -31.13 -8.84 10.43
CA ASP A 294 -30.14 -9.30 9.45
C ASP A 294 -29.11 -8.20 9.09
N GLN A 295 -28.60 -7.50 10.11
CA GLN A 295 -27.68 -6.37 9.91
C GLN A 295 -26.60 -6.25 10.98
N TRP A 296 -25.43 -5.73 10.59
CA TRP A 296 -24.36 -5.39 11.52
C TRP A 296 -24.60 -4.02 12.16
N ASN A 297 -24.74 -3.99 13.48
CA ASN A 297 -24.91 -2.76 14.25
C ASN A 297 -23.60 -2.39 14.96
N ILE A 298 -23.16 -1.14 14.80
CA ILE A 298 -22.03 -0.62 15.59
C ILE A 298 -22.52 -0.41 17.02
N THR A 299 -21.88 -1.09 17.97
CA THR A 299 -22.17 -0.96 19.40
C THR A 299 -21.31 0.12 20.03
N ASP A 300 -20.00 0.09 19.75
CA ASP A 300 -19.03 0.99 20.36
C ASP A 300 -17.89 1.33 19.40
N THR A 301 -17.30 2.51 19.59
CA THR A 301 -16.04 2.91 18.93
C THR A 301 -15.08 3.38 20.01
N ILE A 302 -14.03 2.61 20.26
CA ILE A 302 -13.07 2.86 21.34
C ILE A 302 -11.72 3.24 20.72
N ASN A 303 -11.22 4.43 21.05
CA ASN A 303 -9.97 4.96 20.53
C ASN A 303 -8.79 4.55 21.40
N TYR A 304 -7.64 4.36 20.78
CA TYR A 304 -6.35 4.28 21.45
C TYR A 304 -5.29 4.95 20.58
N GLU A 305 -4.31 5.57 21.22
CA GLU A 305 -3.20 6.19 20.51
C GLU A 305 -2.16 5.16 20.11
N VAL A 306 -1.64 5.34 18.91
CA VAL A 306 -0.53 4.58 18.37
C VAL A 306 0.64 5.56 18.17
N THR A 307 1.72 5.36 18.93
CA THR A 307 2.94 6.18 18.87
C THR A 307 4.13 5.36 18.39
N GLY A 308 4.68 5.75 17.23
CA GLY A 308 6.05 5.59 16.72
C GLY A 308 7.10 4.81 17.54
N GLY A 309 7.81 3.80 16.97
CA GLY A 309 9.20 3.52 17.36
C GLY A 309 9.79 2.10 17.24
N ARG A 310 9.07 1.04 16.79
CA ARG A 310 9.52 -0.36 17.09
C ARG A 310 9.38 -1.38 15.95
N GLU A 311 10.33 -2.32 15.87
CA GLU A 311 10.45 -3.35 14.81
C GLU A 311 9.24 -4.29 14.66
N GLY A 312 8.37 -4.41 15.66
CA GLY A 312 7.22 -5.31 15.67
C GLY A 312 5.85 -4.67 15.43
N GLY A 313 5.80 -3.38 15.09
CA GLY A 313 4.57 -2.59 15.03
C GLY A 313 3.99 -2.22 16.40
N TYR A 314 2.92 -1.43 16.39
CA TYR A 314 2.23 -0.88 17.56
C TYR A 314 1.14 -1.80 18.05
N ARG A 315 1.00 -1.83 19.37
CA ARG A 315 0.11 -2.75 20.04
C ARG A 315 -0.88 -1.99 20.88
N GLY A 316 -2.14 -2.31 20.67
CA GLY A 316 -3.25 -1.73 21.40
C GLY A 316 -4.24 -2.82 21.77
N TYR A 317 -5.06 -2.52 22.77
CA TYR A 317 -6.22 -3.33 23.05
C TYR A 317 -7.38 -2.47 23.50
N THR A 318 -8.57 -2.99 23.28
CA THR A 318 -9.81 -2.47 23.86
C THR A 318 -10.58 -3.65 24.44
N PHE A 319 -11.44 -3.42 25.42
CA PHE A 319 -12.23 -4.50 26.00
C PHE A 319 -13.67 -4.07 26.24
N LYS A 320 -14.55 -5.07 26.31
CA LYS A 320 -15.95 -4.90 26.71
C LYS A 320 -16.31 -5.93 27.78
N ARG A 321 -17.28 -5.57 28.61
CA ARG A 321 -17.96 -6.45 29.58
C ARG A 321 -19.43 -6.56 29.20
N ASN A 322 -20.12 -7.58 29.71
CA ASN A 322 -21.56 -7.77 29.46
C ASN A 322 -21.88 -7.86 27.96
N ILE A 323 -21.09 -8.64 27.23
CA ILE A 323 -21.19 -8.75 25.78
C ILE A 323 -22.28 -9.76 25.39
N TRP A 324 -22.98 -9.51 24.29
CA TRP A 324 -24.05 -10.41 23.84
C TRP A 324 -23.49 -11.64 23.09
N PRO A 325 -24.16 -12.80 23.23
CA PRO A 325 -23.86 -13.97 22.39
C PRO A 325 -24.03 -13.69 20.89
N GLY A 326 -23.36 -14.48 20.06
CA GLY A 326 -23.47 -14.41 18.60
C GLY A 326 -22.24 -13.80 17.90
N SER A 327 -22.43 -13.41 16.64
CA SER A 327 -21.33 -12.99 15.77
C SER A 327 -20.92 -11.53 16.01
N TRP A 328 -19.60 -11.33 16.09
CA TRP A 328 -18.97 -10.03 16.29
C TRP A 328 -17.90 -9.77 15.24
N VAL A 329 -17.79 -8.51 14.82
CA VAL A 329 -16.65 -8.00 14.05
C VAL A 329 -16.11 -6.77 14.75
N VAL A 330 -14.80 -6.69 14.91
CA VAL A 330 -14.11 -5.46 15.30
C VAL A 330 -13.32 -4.95 14.12
N ASP A 331 -13.77 -3.84 13.52
CA ASP A 331 -12.96 -3.15 12.53
C ASP A 331 -11.87 -2.36 13.27
N VAL A 332 -10.63 -2.52 12.82
CA VAL A 332 -9.50 -1.68 13.22
C VAL A 332 -9.42 -0.54 12.22
N THR A 333 -9.73 0.68 12.66
CA THR A 333 -9.78 1.84 11.76
C THR A 333 -8.88 2.97 12.22
N THR A 334 -8.36 3.76 11.29
CA THR A 334 -7.79 5.07 11.63
C THR A 334 -8.89 6.03 12.08
N ALA A 335 -8.53 7.14 12.73
CA ALA A 335 -9.48 8.20 13.08
C ALA A 335 -10.31 8.73 11.89
N ASN A 336 -9.77 8.66 10.66
CA ASN A 336 -10.45 9.08 9.44
C ASN A 336 -11.37 7.99 8.84
N GLY A 337 -11.53 6.86 9.53
CA GLY A 337 -12.41 5.77 9.11
C GLY A 337 -11.83 4.82 8.06
N LEU A 338 -10.53 4.90 7.76
CA LEU A 338 -9.84 3.93 6.90
C LEU A 338 -9.62 2.62 7.67
N VAL A 339 -10.10 1.50 7.12
CA VAL A 339 -10.00 0.16 7.72
C VAL A 339 -8.61 -0.42 7.47
N LEU A 340 -7.90 -0.74 8.56
CA LEU A 340 -6.60 -1.43 8.57
C LEU A 340 -6.77 -2.95 8.56
N GLY A 341 -7.88 -3.45 9.08
CA GLY A 341 -8.26 -4.85 9.11
C GLY A 341 -9.49 -5.09 9.98
N ALA A 342 -9.98 -6.32 10.02
CA ALA A 342 -11.15 -6.71 10.82
C ALA A 342 -10.86 -8.00 11.58
N ILE A 343 -11.35 -8.09 12.82
CA ILE A 343 -11.30 -9.30 13.65
C ILE A 343 -12.72 -9.83 13.79
N GLU A 344 -12.99 -10.98 13.21
CA GLU A 344 -14.29 -11.63 13.26
C GLU A 344 -14.26 -12.79 14.25
N PHE A 345 -15.28 -12.89 15.11
CA PHE A 345 -15.36 -13.92 16.14
C PHE A 345 -16.80 -14.16 16.57
N ASN A 346 -17.05 -15.31 17.20
CA ASN A 346 -18.37 -15.67 17.70
C ASN A 346 -18.33 -15.84 19.22
N ILE A 347 -19.31 -15.29 19.92
CA ILE A 347 -19.41 -15.40 21.38
C ILE A 347 -20.44 -16.47 21.73
N VAL A 348 -20.01 -17.46 22.50
CA VAL A 348 -20.86 -18.55 22.98
C VAL A 348 -20.82 -18.58 24.51
N PRO A 349 -21.97 -18.57 25.20
CA PRO A 349 -22.00 -18.73 26.64
C PRO A 349 -21.36 -20.05 27.08
N ASP A 350 -20.47 -20.00 28.05
CA ASP A 350 -19.90 -21.19 28.69
C ASP A 350 -19.83 -20.95 30.20
N SER A 351 -20.53 -21.80 30.95
CA SER A 351 -20.56 -21.77 32.41
C SER A 351 -19.42 -22.58 33.05
N THR A 352 -18.63 -23.32 32.25
CA THR A 352 -17.64 -24.30 32.75
C THR A 352 -16.18 -23.81 32.70
N LYS A 353 -15.93 -22.61 32.14
CA LYS A 353 -14.63 -21.92 32.03
C LYS A 353 -13.42 -22.85 32.08
N ASN A 354 -13.24 -23.64 31.02
CA ASN A 354 -12.17 -24.63 30.98
C ASN A 354 -10.80 -23.99 30.73
N ALA A 355 -10.10 -23.63 31.82
CA ALA A 355 -8.80 -22.97 31.80
C ALA A 355 -7.70 -23.74 31.04
N SER A 356 -7.85 -25.05 30.83
CA SER A 356 -6.87 -25.87 30.08
C SER A 356 -6.75 -25.52 28.59
N ARG A 357 -7.63 -24.65 28.07
CA ARG A 357 -7.63 -24.18 26.68
C ARG A 357 -6.93 -22.83 26.50
N LEU A 358 -6.63 -22.14 27.60
CA LEU A 358 -6.02 -20.82 27.58
C LEU A 358 -4.51 -20.93 27.42
N SER A 359 -3.96 -20.04 26.61
CA SER A 359 -2.53 -19.89 26.37
C SER A 359 -2.16 -18.43 26.50
N THR A 360 -1.11 -18.16 27.25
CA THR A 360 -0.60 -16.81 27.45
C THR A 360 0.65 -16.62 26.61
N ARG A 361 0.64 -15.58 25.76
CA ARG A 361 1.78 -15.22 24.92
C ARG A 361 2.20 -13.79 25.18
N ILE A 362 3.50 -13.60 25.31
CA ILE A 362 4.12 -12.30 25.44
C ILE A 362 4.45 -11.75 24.06
N PHE A 363 3.95 -10.55 23.78
CA PHE A 363 4.26 -9.76 22.60
C PHE A 363 5.17 -8.60 22.99
N ARG A 364 6.40 -8.60 22.46
CA ARG A 364 7.44 -7.59 22.70
C ARG A 364 7.46 -6.54 21.60
#